data_AF-A0A382F177-F1
#
_entry.id   AF-A0A382F177-F1
#
_cell.length_a   1.000
_cell.length_b   1.000
_cell.length_c   1.000
_cell.angle_alpha   90.00
_cell.angle_beta   90.00
_cell.angle_gamma   90.00
#
_symmetry.space_group_name_H-M   'P 1'
#
loop_
_entity.id
_entity.type
_entity.pdbx_description
1 polymer ?
#
loop_
_entity_poly.entity_id
_entity_poly.type
_entity_poly.pdbx_seq_one_letter_code
_entity_poly.pdbx_strand_id
1 'polypeptide(L)'
;MAETLGSLIDKLSIKNLRYWHLDESVQSEDSSDPKTKELEAKLELVDRQRKGLLNEIDAFLVAALAGDVKIRDEKVKLYNNTNVSSFSSVHNLGEAASELAIRNNRMWHLEDEVRRTDLPDAEIVKLKRKIDQTNQERCDLVDKVDEILEKATNQKK
;
A
#
# COMPACT_ATOMS: atom_id res chain seq x y z
N MET A 1 13.24 -2.62 -9.92
CA MET A 1 13.17 -1.90 -8.62
C MET A 1 13.47 -2.96 -7.59
N ALA A 2 14.47 -2.78 -6.72
CA ALA A 2 14.69 -3.75 -5.65
C ALA A 2 13.48 -3.69 -4.69
N GLU A 3 13.07 -4.83 -4.16
CA GLU A 3 12.03 -4.88 -3.13
C GLU A 3 12.61 -4.37 -1.81
N THR A 4 11.92 -3.44 -1.16
CA THR A 4 12.17 -3.02 0.23
C THR A 4 10.99 -3.41 1.11
N LEU A 5 11.14 -3.34 2.44
CA LEU A 5 10.02 -3.61 3.34
C LEU A 5 8.84 -2.68 3.05
N GLY A 6 9.11 -1.38 2.84
CA GLY A 6 8.10 -0.41 2.49
C GLY A 6 7.35 -0.76 1.20
N SER A 7 8.06 -1.20 0.14
CA SER A 7 7.40 -1.58 -1.12
C SER A 7 6.58 -2.86 -1.00
N LEU A 8 7.02 -3.82 -0.19
CA LEU A 8 6.29 -5.06 0.06
C LEU A 8 4.99 -4.79 0.86
N ILE A 9 5.06 -3.95 1.90
CA ILE A 9 3.88 -3.54 2.67
C ILE A 9 2.91 -2.72 1.80
N ASP A 10 3.41 -1.82 0.95
CA ASP A 10 2.61 -1.06 -0.01
C ASP A 10 1.78 -2.01 -0.90
N LYS A 11 2.45 -2.99 -1.53
CA LYS A 11 1.77 -4.02 -2.35
C LYS A 11 0.78 -4.86 -1.56
N LEU A 12 1.17 -5.30 -0.36
CA LEU A 12 0.32 -6.11 0.50
C LEU A 12 -0.98 -5.36 0.84
N SER A 13 -0.88 -4.08 1.18
CA SER A 13 -2.07 -3.27 1.51
C SER A 13 -3.03 -3.14 0.33
N ILE A 14 -2.53 -3.00 -0.90
CA ILE A 14 -3.35 -2.99 -2.12
C ILE A 14 -4.01 -4.37 -2.34
N LYS A 15 -3.30 -5.48 -2.08
CA LYS A 15 -3.89 -6.82 -2.16
C LYS A 15 -4.95 -7.05 -1.10
N ASN A 16 -4.75 -6.58 0.13
CA ASN A 16 -5.75 -6.63 1.20
C ASN A 16 -7.03 -5.88 0.81
N LEU A 17 -6.89 -4.70 0.22
CA LEU A 17 -8.04 -3.91 -0.23
C LEU A 17 -8.82 -4.62 -1.35
N ARG A 18 -8.11 -5.18 -2.33
CA ARG A 18 -8.74 -5.98 -3.39
C ARG A 18 -9.42 -7.23 -2.85
N TYR A 19 -8.79 -7.92 -1.90
CA TYR A 19 -9.39 -9.08 -1.25
C TYR A 19 -10.70 -8.68 -0.57
N TRP A 20 -10.69 -7.59 0.20
CA TRP A 20 -11.87 -7.11 0.90
C TRP A 20 -13.04 -6.79 -0.04
N HIS A 21 -12.81 -6.03 -1.11
CA HIS A 21 -13.87 -5.72 -2.08
C HIS A 21 -14.36 -6.94 -2.85
N LEU A 22 -13.48 -7.88 -3.19
CA LEU A 22 -13.88 -9.12 -3.84
C LEU A 22 -14.71 -9.99 -2.90
N ASP A 23 -14.32 -10.10 -1.63
CA ASP A 23 -15.07 -10.83 -0.61
C ASP A 23 -16.46 -10.22 -0.43
N GLU A 24 -16.56 -8.90 -0.28
CA GLU A 24 -17.85 -8.19 -0.22
C GLU A 24 -18.73 -8.46 -1.45
N SER A 25 -18.13 -8.45 -2.64
CA SER A 25 -18.86 -8.75 -3.89
C SER A 25 -19.37 -10.18 -3.92
N VAL A 26 -18.55 -11.17 -3.52
CA VAL A 26 -18.94 -12.58 -3.46
C VAL A 26 -20.08 -12.79 -2.47
N GLN A 27 -20.03 -12.15 -1.30
CA GLN A 27 -21.10 -12.26 -0.29
C GLN A 27 -22.41 -11.60 -0.72
N SER A 28 -22.37 -10.64 -1.66
CA SER A 28 -23.55 -9.92 -2.13
C SER A 28 -24.31 -10.62 -3.26
N GLU A 29 -23.67 -11.57 -3.97
CA GLU A 29 -24.21 -12.27 -5.14
C GLU A 29 -24.86 -13.61 -4.76
N ASP A 30 -25.78 -14.11 -5.59
CA ASP A 30 -26.35 -15.45 -5.39
C ASP A 30 -25.31 -16.52 -5.70
N SER A 31 -25.13 -17.49 -4.79
CA SER A 31 -24.28 -18.68 -4.97
C SER A 31 -24.53 -19.47 -6.26
N SER A 32 -25.72 -19.36 -6.85
CA SER A 32 -26.11 -20.06 -8.08
C SER A 32 -25.71 -19.33 -9.37
N ASP A 33 -25.32 -18.05 -9.28
CA ASP A 33 -24.92 -17.24 -10.45
C ASP A 33 -23.52 -17.67 -10.95
N PRO A 34 -23.35 -17.96 -12.27
CA PRO A 34 -22.04 -18.18 -12.86
C PRO A 34 -20.99 -17.09 -12.55
N LYS A 35 -21.41 -15.83 -12.33
CA LYS A 35 -20.52 -14.72 -11.94
C LYS A 35 -19.88 -14.94 -10.57
N THR A 36 -20.59 -15.56 -9.63
CA THR A 36 -20.08 -15.84 -8.28
C THR A 36 -18.85 -16.73 -8.35
N LYS A 37 -18.86 -17.75 -9.21
CA LYS A 37 -17.68 -18.62 -9.45
C LYS A 37 -16.49 -17.86 -10.01
N GLU A 38 -16.72 -16.88 -10.88
CA GLU A 38 -15.64 -16.03 -11.41
C GLU A 38 -15.05 -15.13 -10.32
N LEU A 39 -15.90 -14.56 -9.46
CA LEU A 39 -15.47 -13.73 -8.33
C LEU A 39 -14.70 -14.55 -7.29
N GLU A 40 -15.17 -15.75 -6.96
CA GLU A 40 -14.48 -16.69 -6.06
C GLU A 40 -13.07 -17.04 -6.58
N ALA A 41 -12.95 -17.36 -7.88
CA ALA A 41 -11.65 -17.64 -8.49
C ALA A 41 -10.69 -16.44 -8.42
N LYS A 42 -11.21 -15.21 -8.59
CA LYS A 42 -10.43 -13.98 -8.41
C LYS A 42 -10.03 -13.78 -6.95
N LEU A 43 -10.94 -14.02 -6.01
CA LEU A 43 -10.68 -13.91 -4.57
C LEU A 43 -9.57 -14.87 -4.14
N GLU A 44 -9.64 -16.13 -4.56
CA GLU A 44 -8.60 -17.13 -4.29
C GLU A 44 -7.24 -16.73 -4.86
N LEU A 45 -7.21 -16.19 -6.08
CA LEU A 45 -5.96 -15.71 -6.69
C LEU A 45 -5.35 -14.57 -5.88
N VAL A 46 -6.17 -13.59 -5.46
CA VAL A 46 -5.72 -12.46 -4.64
C VAL A 46 -5.25 -12.94 -3.27
N ASP A 47 -5.92 -13.92 -2.66
CA ASP A 47 -5.50 -14.50 -1.39
C ASP A 47 -4.16 -15.23 -1.48
N ARG A 48 -3.93 -16.00 -2.55
CA ARG A 48 -2.62 -16.62 -2.81
C ARG A 48 -1.52 -15.56 -2.94
N GLN A 49 -1.78 -14.47 -3.66
CA GLN A 49 -0.84 -13.37 -3.80
C GLN A 49 -0.56 -12.67 -2.47
N ARG A 50 -1.59 -12.47 -1.63
CA ARG A 50 -1.47 -11.91 -0.28
C ARG A 50 -0.58 -12.78 0.60
N LYS A 51 -0.81 -14.10 0.63
CA LYS A 51 0.01 -15.07 1.36
C LYS A 51 1.45 -15.10 0.86
N GLY A 52 1.66 -15.00 -0.46
CA GLY A 52 2.99 -14.87 -1.06
C GLY A 52 3.74 -13.64 -0.56
N LEU A 53 3.09 -12.46 -0.57
CA LEU A 53 3.68 -11.22 -0.07
C LEU A 53 4.00 -11.27 1.44
N LEU A 54 3.17 -11.94 2.25
CA LEU A 54 3.47 -12.15 3.66
C LEU A 54 4.77 -12.96 3.84
N ASN A 55 4.92 -14.06 3.09
CA ASN A 55 6.14 -14.86 3.12
C ASN A 55 7.37 -14.06 2.64
N GLU A 56 7.22 -13.22 1.61
CA GLU A 56 8.29 -12.34 1.12
C GLU A 56 8.71 -11.31 2.18
N ILE A 57 7.74 -10.72 2.90
CA ILE A 57 8.00 -9.80 4.01
C ILE A 57 8.76 -10.51 5.14
N ASP A 58 8.32 -11.70 5.53
CA ASP A 58 8.99 -12.49 6.58
C ASP A 58 10.44 -12.82 6.18
N ALA A 59 10.65 -13.29 4.95
CA ALA A 59 11.98 -13.59 4.42
C ALA A 59 12.87 -12.33 4.36
N PHE A 60 12.31 -11.19 3.92
CA PHE A 60 13.03 -9.92 3.87
C PHE A 60 13.45 -9.45 5.26
N LEU A 61 12.56 -9.53 6.25
CA LEU A 61 12.86 -9.14 7.63
C LEU A 61 13.97 -10.00 8.24
N VAL A 62 13.95 -11.31 8.00
CA VAL A 62 15.00 -12.23 8.43
C VAL A 62 16.34 -11.84 7.81
N ALA A 63 16.39 -11.64 6.48
CA ALA A 63 17.60 -11.23 5.79
C ALA A 63 18.11 -9.85 6.24
N ALA A 64 17.21 -8.90 6.49
CA ALA A 64 17.55 -7.55 6.95
C ALA A 64 18.17 -7.57 8.35
N LEU A 65 17.64 -8.39 9.25
CA LEU A 65 18.18 -8.55 10.60
C LEU A 65 19.53 -9.29 10.62
N ALA A 66 19.78 -10.18 9.65
CA ALA A 66 21.07 -10.81 9.45
C ALA A 66 22.11 -9.87 8.79
N GLY A 67 21.64 -8.79 8.16
CA GLY A 67 22.48 -7.86 7.40
C GLY A 67 22.80 -8.34 5.98
N ASP A 68 22.05 -9.32 5.47
CA ASP A 68 22.28 -9.98 4.18
C ASP A 68 21.59 -9.27 3.01
N VAL A 69 20.75 -8.27 3.30
CA VAL A 69 20.03 -7.48 2.29
C VAL A 69 20.22 -6.00 2.53
N LYS A 70 20.25 -5.24 1.43
CA LYS A 70 20.21 -3.79 1.46
C LYS A 70 18.79 -3.34 1.85
N ILE A 71 18.67 -2.60 2.94
CA ILE A 71 17.36 -2.21 3.50
C ILE A 71 16.69 -1.09 2.70
N ARG A 72 17.49 -0.14 2.20
CA ARG A 72 17.00 1.07 1.57
C ARG A 72 17.85 1.44 0.37
N ASP A 73 17.20 1.86 -0.72
CA ASP A 73 17.85 2.49 -1.85
C ASP A 73 17.88 4.01 -1.74
N GLU A 74 18.91 4.62 -2.34
CA GLU A 74 18.95 6.07 -2.55
C GLU A 74 17.86 6.47 -3.54
N LYS A 75 17.05 7.46 -3.18
CA LYS A 75 15.93 7.93 -4.01
C LYS A 75 16.16 9.37 -4.44
N VAL A 76 15.95 9.62 -5.74
CA VAL A 76 15.92 10.96 -6.32
C VAL A 76 14.46 11.39 -6.49
N LYS A 77 14.02 12.40 -5.75
CA LYS A 77 12.68 12.98 -5.89
C LYS A 77 12.73 14.10 -6.93
N LEU A 78 11.95 13.97 -8.01
CA LEU A 78 11.84 15.00 -9.06
C LEU A 78 10.92 16.15 -8.66
N TYR A 79 9.89 15.84 -7.87
CA TYR A 79 8.88 16.79 -7.42
C TYR A 79 8.75 16.71 -5.91
N ASN A 80 8.53 17.86 -5.28
CA ASN A 80 8.32 17.95 -3.84
C ASN A 80 7.03 18.73 -3.57
N ASN A 81 5.95 18.01 -3.28
CA ASN A 81 4.71 18.64 -2.87
C ASN A 81 4.82 19.00 -1.38
N THR A 82 4.80 20.28 -1.04
CA THR A 82 4.87 20.74 0.35
C THR A 82 3.53 20.68 1.07
N ASN A 83 2.43 20.44 0.34
CA ASN A 83 1.10 20.27 0.92
C ASN A 83 0.86 18.81 1.28
N VAL A 84 1.73 18.22 2.08
CA VAL A 84 1.61 16.84 2.59
C VAL A 84 1.67 16.84 4.11
N SER A 85 1.04 15.84 4.72
CA SER A 85 1.13 15.63 6.16
C SER A 85 2.58 15.27 6.56
N SER A 86 3.03 15.77 7.72
CA SER A 86 4.30 15.34 8.30
C SER A 86 4.13 14.01 9.03
N PHE A 87 5.05 13.07 8.81
CA PHE A 87 5.13 11.79 9.54
C PHE A 87 6.32 11.75 10.50
N SER A 88 6.78 12.91 10.96
CA SER A 88 7.90 13.02 11.90
C SER A 88 7.63 12.37 13.27
N SER A 89 6.36 12.31 13.70
CA SER A 89 5.92 11.66 14.94
C SER A 89 5.76 10.14 14.83
N VAL A 90 5.81 9.59 13.62
CA VAL A 90 5.71 8.14 13.40
C VAL A 90 7.06 7.52 13.67
N HIS A 91 7.15 6.73 14.75
CA HIS A 91 8.43 6.20 15.23
C HIS A 91 8.52 4.67 15.20
N ASN A 92 7.38 4.00 15.25
CA ASN A 92 7.32 2.54 15.32
C ASN A 92 6.87 1.96 13.97
N LEU A 93 7.35 0.76 13.68
CA LEU A 93 7.15 0.11 12.38
C LEU A 93 5.67 -0.20 12.11
N GLY A 94 4.93 -0.60 13.15
CA GLY A 94 3.50 -0.92 13.04
C GLY A 94 2.63 0.30 12.69
N GLU A 95 2.92 1.45 13.28
CA GLU A 95 2.24 2.72 12.96
C GLU A 95 2.57 3.15 11.54
N ALA A 96 3.83 3.09 11.12
CA ALA A 96 4.23 3.41 9.74
C ALA A 96 3.53 2.51 8.70
N ALA A 97 3.47 1.20 8.97
CA ALA A 97 2.76 0.25 8.13
C ALA A 97 1.24 0.52 8.08
N SER A 98 0.65 0.89 9.23
CA SER A 98 -0.78 1.20 9.32
C SER A 98 -1.14 2.49 8.58
N GLU A 99 -0.37 3.56 8.77
CA GLU A 99 -0.52 4.81 8.02
C GLU A 99 -0.35 4.58 6.52
N LEU A 100 0.63 3.77 6.10
CA LEU A 100 0.83 3.42 4.70
C LEU A 100 -0.42 2.73 4.11
N ALA A 101 -0.99 1.77 4.83
CA ALA A 101 -2.22 1.10 4.43
C ALA A 101 -3.41 2.07 4.36
N ILE A 102 -3.53 3.00 5.30
CA ILE A 102 -4.57 4.05 5.31
C ILE A 102 -4.45 4.94 4.06
N ARG A 103 -3.25 5.36 3.66
CA ARG A 103 -3.07 6.17 2.43
C ARG A 103 -3.44 5.39 1.18
N ASN A 104 -3.12 4.10 1.11
CA ASN A 104 -3.56 3.27 -0.01
C ASN A 104 -5.08 3.15 -0.08
N ASN A 105 -5.76 2.90 1.04
CA ASN A 105 -7.22 2.87 1.09
C ASN A 105 -7.83 4.23 0.67
N ARG A 106 -7.30 5.33 1.19
CA ARG A 106 -7.76 6.68 0.85
C ARG A 106 -7.57 6.97 -0.64
N MET A 107 -6.41 6.64 -1.20
CA MET A 107 -6.10 6.84 -2.61
C MET A 107 -7.04 6.03 -3.50
N TRP A 108 -7.33 4.77 -3.14
CA TRP A 108 -8.28 3.93 -3.86
C TRP A 108 -9.68 4.56 -3.92
N HIS A 109 -10.22 5.01 -2.79
CA HIS A 109 -11.56 5.62 -2.77
C HIS A 109 -11.61 6.97 -3.48
N LEU A 110 -10.53 7.77 -3.45
CA LEU A 110 -10.44 8.99 -4.25
C LEU A 110 -10.42 8.67 -5.75
N GLU A 111 -9.73 7.61 -6.14
CA GLU A 111 -9.67 7.11 -7.51
C GLU A 111 -11.03 6.52 -7.97
N ASP A 112 -11.79 5.89 -7.10
CA ASP A 112 -13.16 5.47 -7.41
C ASP A 112 -14.08 6.68 -7.60
N GLU A 113 -13.99 7.69 -6.73
CA GLU A 113 -14.77 8.91 -6.86
C GLU A 113 -14.47 9.64 -8.17
N VAL A 114 -13.19 9.79 -8.54
CA VAL A 114 -12.81 10.53 -9.76
C VAL A 114 -13.20 9.81 -11.06
N ARG A 115 -13.47 8.49 -11.02
CA ARG A 115 -13.92 7.71 -12.18
C ARG A 115 -15.41 7.86 -12.47
N ARG A 116 -16.18 8.47 -11.57
CA ARG A 116 -17.58 8.77 -11.79
C ARG A 116 -17.76 9.71 -12.98
N THR A 117 -18.72 9.39 -13.83
CA THR A 117 -18.99 10.15 -15.07
C THR A 117 -19.97 11.30 -14.88
N ASP A 118 -20.53 11.47 -13.68
CA ASP A 118 -21.51 12.50 -13.33
C ASP A 118 -20.91 13.70 -12.56
N LEU A 119 -19.58 13.74 -12.42
CA LEU A 119 -18.88 14.81 -11.72
C LEU A 119 -18.55 15.99 -12.65
N PRO A 120 -18.72 17.24 -12.17
CA PRO A 120 -18.19 18.41 -12.87
C PRO A 120 -16.66 18.40 -12.93
N ASP A 121 -16.08 18.91 -14.03
CA ASP A 121 -14.63 18.99 -14.24
C ASP A 121 -13.87 19.67 -13.08
N ALA A 122 -14.45 20.70 -12.48
CA ALA A 122 -13.86 21.40 -11.35
C ALA A 122 -13.68 20.49 -10.12
N GLU A 123 -14.60 19.55 -9.88
CA GLU A 123 -14.48 18.57 -8.81
C GLU A 123 -13.46 17.48 -9.16
N ILE A 124 -13.39 17.07 -10.43
CA ILE A 124 -12.36 16.15 -10.93
C ILE A 124 -10.96 16.72 -10.66
N VAL A 125 -10.72 18.00 -10.97
CA VAL A 125 -9.43 18.65 -10.70
C VAL A 125 -9.09 18.66 -9.20
N LYS A 126 -10.07 18.94 -8.33
CA LYS A 126 -9.86 18.91 -6.87
C LYS A 126 -9.52 17.50 -6.39
N LEU A 127 -10.19 16.48 -6.91
CA LEU A 127 -9.91 15.08 -6.57
C LEU A 127 -8.52 14.65 -7.04
N LYS A 128 -8.12 14.98 -8.28
CA LYS A 128 -6.77 14.67 -8.77
C LYS A 128 -5.68 15.29 -7.91
N ARG A 129 -5.83 16.54 -7.47
CA ARG A 129 -4.88 17.17 -6.54
C ARG A 129 -4.79 16.43 -5.19
N LYS A 130 -5.92 15.94 -4.66
CA LYS A 130 -5.94 15.11 -3.45
C LYS A 130 -5.30 13.75 -3.66
N ILE A 131 -5.47 13.14 -4.83
CA ILE A 131 -4.81 11.88 -5.21
C ILE A 131 -3.30 12.09 -5.25
N ASP A 132 -2.82 13.15 -5.90
CA ASP A 132 -1.39 13.46 -6.00
C ASP A 132 -0.78 13.70 -4.61
N GLN A 133 -1.46 14.44 -3.74
CA GLN A 133 -1.08 14.62 -2.34
C GLN A 133 -1.01 13.28 -1.59
N THR A 134 -2.07 12.47 -1.66
CA THR A 134 -2.14 11.18 -0.95
C THR A 134 -1.08 10.20 -1.45
N ASN A 135 -0.78 10.22 -2.76
CA ASN A 135 0.26 9.41 -3.36
C ASN A 135 1.66 9.84 -2.88
N GLN A 136 1.90 11.15 -2.74
CA GLN A 136 3.15 11.63 -2.16
C GLN A 136 3.30 11.18 -0.69
N GLU A 137 2.25 11.34 0.12
CA GLU A 137 2.22 10.87 1.51
C GLU A 137 2.50 9.37 1.63
N ARG A 138 1.91 8.58 0.72
CA ARG A 138 2.18 7.13 0.61
C ARG A 138 3.65 6.85 0.32
N CYS A 139 4.25 7.53 -0.66
CA CYS A 139 5.67 7.38 -0.98
C CYS A 139 6.57 7.75 0.21
N ASP A 140 6.22 8.82 0.94
CA ASP A 140 6.97 9.24 2.13
C ASP A 140 6.85 8.22 3.27
N LEU A 141 5.71 7.54 3.40
CA LEU A 141 5.51 6.46 4.36
C LEU A 141 6.26 5.17 3.97
N VAL A 142 6.35 4.84 2.69
CA VAL A 142 7.24 3.77 2.20
C VAL A 142 8.68 4.05 2.62
N ASP A 143 9.16 5.29 2.40
CA ASP A 143 10.49 5.70 2.84
C ASP A 143 10.64 5.61 4.36
N LYS A 144 9.58 5.95 5.11
CA LYS A 144 9.58 5.93 6.57
C LYS A 144 9.68 4.53 7.14
N VAL A 145 8.99 3.56 6.55
CA VAL A 145 9.10 2.13 6.90
C VAL A 145 10.55 1.66 6.76
N ASP A 146 11.17 1.96 5.63
CA ASP A 146 12.56 1.55 5.35
C ASP A 146 13.54 2.24 6.32
N GLU A 147 13.35 3.53 6.61
CA GLU A 147 14.15 4.29 7.59
C GLU A 147 14.07 3.69 9.00
N ILE A 148 12.87 3.28 9.45
CA ILE A 148 12.68 2.69 10.78
C ILE A 148 13.39 1.34 10.87
N LEU A 149 13.28 0.50 9.84
CA LEU A 149 13.97 -0.79 9.78
C LEU A 149 15.49 -0.64 9.76
N GLU A 150 16.01 0.30 8.98
CA GLU A 150 17.44 0.61 8.91
C GLU A 150 18.00 1.05 10.27
N LYS A 151 17.27 1.91 11.00
CA LYS A 151 17.67 2.31 12.35
C LYS A 151 17.69 1.13 13.32
N ALA A 152 16.69 0.25 13.26
CA ALA A 152 16.58 -0.91 14.14
C ALA A 152 17.67 -1.98 13.90
N THR A 153 18.14 -2.12 12.66
CA THR A 153 19.19 -3.07 12.27
C THR A 153 20.59 -2.53 12.55
N ASN A 154 20.83 -1.22 12.34
CA ASN A 154 22.12 -0.59 12.64
C ASN A 154 22.41 -0.47 14.14
N GLN A 155 21.39 -0.44 15.00
CA GLN A 155 21.57 -0.47 16.46
C GLN A 155 22.03 -1.83 17.01
N LYS A 156 21.99 -2.90 16.20
CA LYS A 156 22.41 -4.26 16.58
C LYS A 156 23.83 -4.62 16.14
N LYS A 157 24.51 -3.73 15.42
CA LYS A 157 25.94 -3.84 15.08
C LYS A 157 26.79 -3.16 16.13
#